data_AF-A0A1H9P4U7-F1
#
_entry.id   AF-A0A1H9P4U7-F1
#
_cell.length_a   1.000
_cell.length_b   1.000
_cell.length_c   1.000
_cell.angle_alpha   90.00
_cell.angle_beta   90.00
_cell.angle_gamma   90.00
#
_symmetry.space_group_name_H-M   'P 1'
#
loop_
_entity.id
_entity.type
_entity.pdbx_description
1 polymer ?
#
loop_
_entity_poly.entity_id
_entity_poly.type
_entity_poly.pdbx_seq_one_letter_code
_entity_poly.pdbx_strand_id
1 'polypeptide(L)'
;MLAIDQSGNKLLDFIKIPEEEASLDYVPITVCLLVVKIEDDYLMGFNHWRKAWEIFGGCPEDGEDLRTTMIREAKEELGIDCNPEWLGLAHF
;
A
#
# COMPACT_ATOMS: atom_id res chain seq x y z
N MET A 1 -4.70 -11.69 -13.54
CA MET A 1 -5.70 -10.65 -13.17
C MET A 1 -6.51 -11.20 -12.02
N LEU A 2 -6.29 -10.62 -10.84
CA LEU A 2 -6.91 -10.97 -9.57
C LEU A 2 -8.18 -10.13 -9.32
N ALA A 3 -8.17 -8.85 -9.69
CA ALA A 3 -9.32 -7.95 -9.53
C ALA A 3 -9.34 -6.86 -10.61
N ILE A 4 -10.49 -6.20 -10.77
CA ILE A 4 -10.66 -4.98 -11.56
C ILE A 4 -11.61 -4.04 -10.81
N ASP A 5 -11.27 -2.76 -10.74
CA ASP A 5 -12.12 -1.75 -10.11
C ASP A 5 -13.14 -1.14 -11.10
N GLN A 6 -13.99 -0.24 -10.60
CA GLN A 6 -15.02 0.44 -11.40
C GLN A 6 -14.44 1.43 -12.43
N SER A 7 -13.18 1.82 -12.27
CA SER A 7 -12.45 2.70 -13.19
C SER A 7 -11.67 1.91 -14.26
N GLY A 8 -11.67 0.58 -14.17
CA GLY A 8 -10.96 -0.32 -15.09
C GLY A 8 -9.50 -0.58 -14.70
N ASN A 9 -9.04 -0.12 -13.54
CA ASN A 9 -7.72 -0.46 -13.02
C ASN A 9 -7.71 -1.94 -12.64
N LYS A 10 -6.65 -2.64 -13.02
CA LYS A 10 -6.54 -4.08 -12.80
C LYS A 10 -5.54 -4.31 -11.68
N LEU A 11 -5.81 -5.31 -10.85
CA LEU A 11 -4.78 -5.94 -10.05
C LEU A 11 -4.38 -7.21 -10.81
N LEU A 12 -3.18 -7.23 -11.37
CA LEU A 12 -2.72 -8.31 -12.22
C LEU A 12 -2.25 -9.50 -11.40
N ASP A 13 -1.44 -9.23 -10.37
CA ASP A 13 -0.79 -10.24 -9.53
C ASP A 13 -0.48 -9.71 -8.12
N PHE A 14 -0.23 -10.63 -7.20
CA PHE A 14 0.26 -10.36 -5.85
C PHE A 14 1.46 -11.26 -5.55
N ILE A 15 2.65 -10.66 -5.56
CA ILE A 15 3.93 -11.37 -5.52
C ILE A 15 4.38 -11.48 -4.07
N LYS A 16 4.46 -12.71 -3.56
CA LYS A 16 5.04 -13.00 -2.25
C LYS A 16 6.56 -13.04 -2.35
N ILE A 17 7.22 -12.04 -1.80
CA ILE A 17 8.66 -11.88 -1.79
C ILE A 17 9.07 -11.23 -0.46
N PRO A 18 10.26 -11.51 0.10
CA PRO A 18 10.78 -10.76 1.23
C PRO A 18 10.91 -9.26 0.91
N GLU A 19 10.74 -8.41 1.91
CA GLU A 19 10.79 -6.95 1.75
C GLU A 19 12.16 -6.47 1.27
N GLU A 20 13.21 -7.09 1.80
CA GLU A 20 14.60 -6.80 1.45
C GLU A 20 14.92 -7.12 -0.02
N GLU A 21 14.24 -8.10 -0.63
CA GLU A 21 14.41 -8.48 -2.03
C GLU A 21 13.53 -7.63 -2.96
N ALA A 22 12.37 -7.16 -2.48
CA ALA A 22 11.43 -6.36 -3.26
C ALA A 22 12.09 -5.09 -3.83
N SER A 23 12.91 -4.42 -3.01
CA SER A 23 13.63 -3.20 -3.39
C SER A 23 14.80 -3.42 -4.36
N LEU A 24 15.19 -4.68 -4.62
CA LEU A 24 16.28 -5.03 -5.54
C LEU A 24 15.74 -5.44 -6.90
N ASP A 25 14.71 -6.28 -6.92
CA ASP A 25 14.25 -6.94 -8.14
C ASP A 25 13.13 -6.18 -8.87
N TYR A 26 12.42 -5.28 -8.18
CA TYR A 26 11.17 -4.66 -8.67
C TYR A 26 11.17 -3.13 -8.67
N VAL A 27 12.31 -2.51 -9.00
CA VAL A 27 12.41 -1.05 -9.08
C VAL A 27 11.95 -0.47 -10.43
N PRO A 28 11.25 0.68 -10.45
CA PRO A 28 10.85 1.47 -9.28
C PRO A 28 9.57 0.95 -8.61
N ILE A 29 9.57 0.91 -7.28
CA ILE A 29 8.33 0.81 -6.50
C ILE A 29 7.73 2.20 -6.37
N THR A 30 6.51 2.38 -6.89
CA THR A 30 5.89 3.71 -7.01
C THR A 30 5.00 4.08 -5.84
N VAL A 31 4.56 3.11 -5.03
CA VAL A 31 3.62 3.32 -3.92
C VAL A 31 3.75 2.20 -2.88
N CYS A 32 3.67 2.56 -1.59
CA CYS A 32 3.46 1.63 -0.48
C CYS A 32 2.00 1.71 -0.04
N LEU A 33 1.30 0.57 0.01
CA LEU A 33 -0.12 0.49 0.39
C LEU A 33 -0.27 -0.17 1.76
N LEU A 34 -1.21 0.33 2.57
CA LEU A 34 -1.48 -0.12 3.92
C LEU A 34 -2.91 -0.63 4.04
N VAL A 35 -3.05 -1.91 4.42
CA VAL A 35 -4.34 -2.53 4.72
C VAL A 35 -4.50 -2.65 6.24
N VAL A 36 -5.58 -2.10 6.77
CA VAL A 36 -5.90 -2.19 8.19
C VAL A 36 -7.06 -3.16 8.38
N LYS A 37 -6.80 -4.24 9.12
CA LYS A 37 -7.81 -5.23 9.51
C LYS A 37 -8.23 -5.00 10.96
N ILE A 38 -9.54 -4.91 11.21
CA ILE A 38 -10.13 -4.81 12.54
C ILE A 38 -11.11 -5.97 12.70
N GLU A 39 -10.74 -6.96 13.51
CA GLU A 39 -11.48 -8.22 13.64
C GLU A 39 -11.66 -8.91 12.27
N ASP A 40 -12.89 -8.92 11.74
CA ASP A 40 -13.26 -9.49 10.44
C ASP A 40 -13.48 -8.43 9.35
N ASP A 41 -13.37 -7.14 9.70
CA ASP A 41 -13.56 -6.02 8.80
C ASP A 41 -12.25 -5.36 8.36
N TYR A 42 -12.34 -4.54 7.31
CA TYR A 42 -11.24 -3.77 6.75
C TYR A 42 -11.60 -2.29 6.72
N LEU A 43 -10.65 -1.45 7.12
CA LEU A 43 -10.82 -0.01 7.05
C LEU A 43 -10.49 0.50 5.64
N MET A 44 -11.33 1.40 5.11
CA MET A 44 -11.07 2.15 3.89
C MET A 44 -11.15 3.64 4.15
N GLY A 45 -10.29 4.41 3.49
CA GLY A 45 -10.32 5.86 3.52
C GLY A 45 -11.29 6.40 2.46
N PHE A 46 -12.13 7.37 2.80
CA PHE A 46 -12.93 8.07 1.79
C PHE A 46 -12.21 9.33 1.31
N ASN A 47 -11.76 9.31 0.06
CA ASN A 47 -11.12 10.46 -0.56
C ASN A 47 -12.18 11.51 -0.94
N HIS A 48 -12.22 12.63 -0.20
CA HIS A 48 -13.20 13.69 -0.41
C HIS A 48 -13.08 14.40 -1.76
N TRP A 49 -11.91 14.41 -2.38
CA TRP A 49 -11.67 15.04 -3.68
C TRP A 49 -12.13 14.12 -4.82
N ARG A 50 -11.68 12.86 -4.81
CA ARG A 50 -12.02 11.86 -5.83
C ARG A 50 -13.41 11.24 -5.65
N LYS A 51 -14.04 11.45 -4.48
CA LYS A 51 -15.33 10.85 -4.10
C LYS A 51 -15.31 9.32 -4.19
N ALA A 52 -14.21 8.70 -3.78
CA ALA A 52 -13.98 7.27 -3.88
C ALA A 52 -13.42 6.70 -2.57
N TRP A 53 -13.67 5.41 -2.34
CA TRP A 53 -13.03 4.64 -1.28
C TRP A 53 -11.66 4.17 -1.77
N GLU A 54 -10.62 4.40 -0.96
CA GLU A 54 -9.23 4.10 -1.27
C GLU A 54 -8.60 3.29 -0.14
N ILE A 55 -7.55 2.54 -0.49
CA ILE A 55 -6.61 1.96 0.48
C ILE A 55 -5.62 3.06 0.87
N PHE A 56 -5.15 3.01 2.12
CA PHE A 56 -4.20 3.97 2.64
C PHE A 56 -2.81 3.77 2.04
N GLY A 57 -1.99 4.81 2.06
CA GLY A 57 -0.59 4.76 1.67
C GLY A 57 -0.21 5.86 0.68
N GLY A 58 1.07 5.86 0.32
CA GLY A 58 1.64 6.89 -0.53
C GLY A 58 2.99 6.52 -1.12
N CYS A 59 3.58 7.49 -1.81
CA CYS A 59 4.80 7.29 -2.57
C CYS A 59 6.02 7.32 -1.64
N PRO A 60 7.07 6.54 -1.94
CA PRO A 60 8.37 6.73 -1.32
C PRO A 60 8.92 8.14 -1.59
N GLU A 61 9.44 8.80 -0.55
CA GLU A 61 10.15 10.08 -0.69
C GLU A 61 11.66 9.89 -0.88
N ASP A 62 12.37 10.95 -1.28
CA ASP A 62 13.80 10.91 -1.55
C ASP A 62 14.60 10.43 -0.32
N GLY A 63 15.26 9.29 -0.47
CA GLY A 63 16.09 8.68 0.59
C GLY A 63 15.33 7.75 1.54
N GLU A 64 14.02 7.56 1.35
CA GLU A 64 13.25 6.56 2.10
C GLU A 64 13.44 5.15 1.53
N ASP A 65 13.50 4.17 2.44
CA ASP A 65 13.22 2.78 2.09
C ASP A 65 11.72 2.47 2.24
N LEU A 66 11.29 1.33 1.70
CA LEU A 66 9.87 0.93 1.72
C LEU A 66 9.31 0.88 3.16
N ARG A 67 10.15 0.46 4.11
CA ARG A 67 9.81 0.35 5.53
C ARG A 67 9.48 1.72 6.12
N THR A 68 10.36 2.68 5.89
CA THR A 68 10.22 4.06 6.37
C THR A 68 8.99 4.70 5.75
N THR A 69 8.78 4.54 4.44
CA THR A 69 7.58 5.02 3.75
C THR A 69 6.30 4.45 4.37
N MET A 70 6.21 3.13 4.58
CA MET A 70 5.03 2.51 5.19
C MET A 70 4.74 3.05 6.61
N ILE A 71 5.77 3.28 7.42
CA ILE A 71 5.62 3.82 8.78
C ILE A 71 5.16 5.29 8.74
N ARG A 72 5.75 6.11 7.87
CA ARG A 72 5.36 7.51 7.69
C ARG A 72 3.90 7.63 7.23
N GLU A 73 3.53 6.90 6.17
CA GLU A 73 2.18 6.92 5.61
C GLU A 73 1.14 6.42 6.62
N ALA A 74 1.46 5.41 7.44
CA ALA A 74 0.58 4.96 8.52
C ALA A 74 0.32 6.09 9.53
N LYS A 75 1.35 6.89 9.82
CA LYS A 75 1.19 8.03 10.73
C LYS A 75 0.40 9.17 10.09
N GLU A 76 0.68 9.50 8.84
CA GLU A 76 0.08 10.62 8.13
C GLU A 76 -1.40 10.40 7.83
N GLU A 77 -1.77 9.22 7.32
CA GLU A 77 -3.14 8.97 6.88
C GLU A 77 -4.03 8.36 7.96
N LEU A 78 -3.46 7.56 8.88
CA LEU A 78 -4.22 6.89 9.94
C LEU A 78 -4.02 7.51 11.31
N GLY A 79 -2.99 8.33 11.52
CA GLY A 79 -2.62 8.88 12.82
C GLY A 79 -1.96 7.86 13.77
N ILE A 80 -1.64 6.65 13.28
CA ILE A 80 -1.20 5.51 14.10
C ILE A 80 0.33 5.39 14.04
N ASP A 81 0.97 5.22 15.21
CA ASP A 81 2.36 4.81 15.29
C ASP A 81 2.43 3.27 15.32
N CYS A 82 2.86 2.66 14.22
CA CYS A 82 2.98 1.20 14.12
C CYS A 82 4.15 0.77 13.23
N ASN A 83 4.49 -0.51 13.30
CA ASN A 83 5.36 -1.17 12.34
C ASN A 83 4.52 -2.16 11.51
N PRO A 84 4.11 -1.81 10.28
CA PRO A 84 3.21 -2.64 9.47
C PRO A 84 3.76 -4.03 9.17
N GLU A 85 2.90 -5.03 9.01
CA GLU A 85 3.33 -6.32 8.47
C GLU A 85 3.59 -6.20 6.96
N TRP A 86 4.69 -6.76 6.47
CA TRP A 86 4.95 -6.85 5.04
C TRP A 86 4.16 -8.01 4.44
N LEU A 87 3.33 -7.71 3.43
CA LEU A 87 2.50 -8.72 2.76
C LEU A 87 3.08 -9.17 1.41
N GLY A 88 3.80 -8.29 0.71
CA GLY A 88 4.32 -8.53 -0.63
C GLY A 88 4.08 -7.36 -1.59
N LEU A 89 4.27 -7.61 -2.88
CA LEU A 89 4.10 -6.61 -3.94
C LEU A 89 2.78 -6.80 -4.69
N ALA A 90 2.01 -5.72 -4.81
CA ALA A 90 0.83 -5.66 -5.67
C ALA A 90 1.22 -5.13 -7.05
N HIS A 91 0.96 -5.91 -8.10
CA HIS A 91 1.20 -5.52 -9.49
C HIS A 91 -0.13 -5.13 -10.13
N PHE A 92 -0.29 -3.83 -10.41
CA PHE A 92 -1.49 -3.26 -11.03
C PHE A 92 -1.32 -3.11 -12.54
#